data_AF-A0A967PJ02-F1
#
_entry.id   AF-A0A967PJ02-F1
#
_cell.length_a   1.000
_cell.length_b   1.000
_cell.length_c   1.000
_cell.angle_alpha   90.00
_cell.angle_beta   90.00
_cell.angle_gamma   90.00
#
_symmetry.space_group_name_H-M   'P 1'
#
loop_
_entity.id
_entity.type
_entity.pdbx_description
1 polymer ?
#
loop_
_entity_poly.entity_id
_entity_poly.type
_entity_poly.pdbx_seq_one_letter_code
_entity_poly.pdbx_strand_id
1 'polypeptide(L)'
;MDLQSWITSDLQMARQRLAGQVLDRIPVERMTEQVDGGGIPPVYVLWHMSRHHDLAVNQVLRGVAEVVHAHTDELGVHEGLWRGL
;
A
#
# COMPACT_ATOMS: atom_id res chain seq x y z
N MET A 1 23.86 -12.59 9.73
CA MET A 1 22.49 -12.04 9.73
C MET A 1 21.58 -13.18 9.32
N ASP A 2 20.57 -13.51 10.13
CA ASP A 2 19.58 -14.53 9.78
C ASP A 2 18.54 -13.98 8.77
N LEU A 3 17.81 -14.88 8.13
CA LEU A 3 16.85 -14.53 7.06
C LEU A 3 15.74 -13.60 7.57
N GLN A 4 15.24 -13.84 8.79
CA GLN A 4 14.19 -13.01 9.37
C GLN A 4 14.69 -11.59 9.57
N SER A 5 15.86 -11.43 10.20
CA SER A 5 16.51 -10.13 10.41
C SER A 5 16.78 -9.39 9.09
N TRP A 6 17.19 -10.11 8.04
CA TRP A 6 17.40 -9.53 6.71
C TRP A 6 16.10 -9.01 6.11
N ILE A 7 15.03 -9.82 6.09
CA ILE A 7 13.71 -9.43 5.55
C ILE A 7 13.16 -8.21 6.29
N THR A 8 13.20 -8.19 7.62
CA THR A 8 12.69 -7.06 8.40
C THR A 8 13.49 -5.79 8.18
N SER A 9 14.81 -5.90 8.04
CA SER A 9 15.67 -4.75 7.77
C SER A 9 15.42 -4.16 6.39
N ASP A 10 15.27 -5.01 5.37
CA ASP A 10 15.00 -4.58 4.00
C ASP A 10 13.62 -3.89 3.89
N LEU A 11 12.58 -4.46 4.52
CA LEU A 11 11.27 -3.82 4.59
C LEU A 11 11.31 -2.46 5.30
N GLN A 12 12.07 -2.36 6.40
CA GLN A 12 12.24 -1.10 7.12
C GLN A 12 12.95 -0.05 6.24
N MET A 13 13.99 -0.44 5.52
CA MET A 13 14.70 0.45 4.58
C MET A 13 13.81 0.90 3.43
N ALA A 14 13.03 -0.02 2.83
CA ALA A 14 12.07 0.31 1.78
C ALA A 14 11.04 1.34 2.27
N ARG A 15 10.49 1.14 3.48
CA ARG A 15 9.53 2.08 4.10
C ARG A 15 10.15 3.45 4.35
N GLN A 16 11.39 3.50 4.84
CA GLN A 16 12.12 4.76 5.08
C GLN A 16 12.36 5.52 3.78
N ARG A 17 12.76 4.83 2.70
CA ARG A 17 12.94 5.46 1.38
C ARG A 17 11.62 5.98 0.82
N LEU A 18 10.54 5.20 0.93
CA LEU A 18 9.22 5.61 0.46
C LEU A 18 8.78 6.91 1.16
N ALA A 19 8.79 6.95 2.48
CA ALA A 19 8.37 8.14 3.23
C ALA A 19 9.33 9.33 3.00
N GLY A 20 10.62 9.16 3.31
CA GLY A 20 11.58 10.26 3.40
C GLY A 20 12.17 10.75 2.08
N GLN A 21 11.93 10.06 0.96
CA GLN A 21 12.53 10.42 -0.33
C GLN A 21 11.52 10.50 -1.48
N VAL A 22 10.44 9.71 -1.45
CA VAL A 22 9.40 9.76 -2.49
C VAL A 22 8.24 10.62 -2.03
N LEU A 23 7.55 10.23 -0.96
CA LEU A 23 6.32 10.90 -0.53
C LEU A 23 6.57 12.34 -0.07
N ASP A 24 7.66 12.60 0.64
CA ASP A 24 8.04 13.95 1.06
C ASP A 24 8.35 14.90 -0.12
N ARG A 25 8.48 14.39 -1.34
CA ARG A 25 8.73 15.19 -2.55
C ARG A 25 7.45 15.46 -3.35
N ILE A 26 6.34 14.82 -3.02
CA ILE A 26 5.07 14.99 -3.71
C ILE A 26 4.19 15.89 -2.85
N PRO A 27 3.84 17.10 -3.31
CA PRO A 27 2.88 17.93 -2.59
C PRO A 27 1.55 17.20 -2.42
N VAL A 28 0.91 17.35 -1.25
CA VAL A 28 -0.27 16.57 -0.87
C VAL A 28 -1.42 16.73 -1.87
N GLU A 29 -1.57 17.93 -2.41
CA GLU A 29 -2.55 18.30 -3.43
C GLU A 29 -2.34 17.58 -4.77
N ARG A 30 -1.15 17.04 -5.01
CA ARG A 30 -0.78 16.33 -6.24
C ARG A 30 -0.85 14.80 -6.11
N MET A 31 -1.17 14.29 -4.92
CA MET A 31 -1.19 12.83 -4.66
C MET A 31 -2.24 12.08 -5.49
N THR A 32 -3.26 12.78 -6.00
CA THR A 32 -4.31 12.24 -6.85
C THR A 32 -4.07 12.43 -8.34
N GLU A 33 -2.99 13.14 -8.73
CA GLU A 33 -2.71 13.43 -10.14
C GLU A 33 -2.16 12.22 -10.89
N GLN A 34 -2.56 12.10 -12.16
CA GLN A 34 -1.83 11.30 -13.16
C GLN A 34 -0.88 12.23 -13.92
N VAL A 35 0.32 11.74 -14.24
CA VAL A 35 1.32 12.49 -15.00
C VAL A 35 1.36 12.04 -16.45
N ASP A 36 1.43 12.97 -17.39
CA ASP A 36 1.69 12.73 -18.82
C ASP A 36 0.63 11.90 -19.58
N GLY A 37 -0.65 12.01 -19.19
CA GLY A 37 -1.75 11.32 -19.89
C GLY A 37 -1.74 9.80 -19.72
N GLY A 38 -0.98 9.31 -18.73
CA GLY A 38 -0.88 7.92 -18.31
C GLY A 38 -0.41 7.81 -16.85
N GLY A 39 -0.15 6.59 -16.38
CA GLY A 39 0.36 6.38 -15.02
C GLY A 39 -0.70 6.30 -13.93
N ILE A 40 -0.23 5.94 -12.73
CA ILE A 40 -1.08 5.64 -11.57
C ILE A 40 -0.88 6.75 -10.53
N PRO A 41 -1.95 7.37 -10.00
CA PRO A 41 -1.82 8.37 -8.95
C PRO A 41 -1.03 7.84 -7.75
N PRO A 42 -0.14 8.65 -7.14
CA PRO A 42 0.62 8.23 -5.96
C PRO A 42 -0.25 7.64 -4.85
N VAL A 43 -1.40 8.26 -4.57
CA VAL A 43 -2.35 7.78 -3.56
C VAL A 43 -2.85 6.36 -3.86
N TYR A 44 -3.03 6.03 -5.14
CA TYR A 44 -3.50 4.72 -5.56
C TYR A 44 -2.41 3.66 -5.40
N VAL A 45 -1.15 3.98 -5.71
CA VAL A 45 -0.02 3.07 -5.46
C VAL A 45 0.11 2.77 -3.96
N LEU A 46 -0.01 3.79 -3.11
CA LEU A 46 0.05 3.61 -1.66
C LEU A 46 -1.09 2.75 -1.14
N TRP A 47 -2.31 2.98 -1.65
CA TRP A 47 -3.47 2.15 -1.34
C TRP A 47 -3.22 0.69 -1.73
N HIS A 48 -2.79 0.46 -2.97
CA HIS A 48 -2.50 -0.87 -3.50
C HIS A 48 -1.43 -1.62 -2.67
N MET A 49 -0.32 -0.96 -2.34
CA MET A 49 0.72 -1.54 -1.48
C MET A 49 0.20 -1.89 -0.09
N SER A 50 -0.56 -0.99 0.54
CA SER A 50 -1.15 -1.21 1.86
C SER A 50 -2.11 -2.40 1.85
N ARG A 51 -2.90 -2.53 0.78
CA ARG A 51 -3.81 -3.65 0.57
C ARG A 51 -3.03 -4.96 0.44
N HIS A 52 -2.02 -5.04 -0.43
CA HIS A 52 -1.23 -6.27 -0.57
C HIS A 52 -0.55 -6.69 0.73
N HIS A 53 -0.13 -5.72 1.55
CA HIS A 53 0.38 -6.02 2.88
C HIS A 53 -0.70 -6.61 3.79
N ASP A 54 -1.91 -6.05 3.80
CA ASP A 54 -3.06 -6.57 4.55
C ASP A 54 -3.43 -8.00 4.10
N LEU A 55 -3.46 -8.25 2.78
CA LEU A 55 -3.65 -9.59 2.20
C LEU A 55 -2.62 -10.58 2.74
N ALA A 56 -1.34 -10.24 2.56
CA ALA A 56 -0.24 -11.14 2.87
C ALA A 56 -0.21 -11.46 4.37
N VAL A 57 -0.39 -10.46 5.23
CA VAL A 57 -0.30 -10.66 6.67
C VAL A 57 -1.55 -11.32 7.23
N ASN A 58 -2.74 -10.78 6.94
CA ASN A 58 -3.95 -11.21 7.62
C ASN A 58 -4.57 -12.43 6.94
N GLN A 59 -4.73 -12.40 5.62
CA GLN A 59 -5.36 -13.51 4.92
C GLN A 59 -4.40 -14.69 4.73
N VAL A 60 -3.20 -14.44 4.19
CA VAL A 60 -2.27 -15.54 3.82
C VAL A 60 -1.54 -16.10 5.03
N LEU A 61 -0.90 -15.26 5.85
CA LEU A 61 -0.09 -15.74 6.96
C LEU A 61 -0.92 -16.09 8.20
N ARG A 62 -1.97 -15.33 8.49
CA ARG A 62 -2.79 -15.53 9.71
C ARG A 62 -4.10 -16.28 9.48
N GLY A 63 -4.56 -16.41 8.23
CA GLY A 63 -5.82 -17.08 7.91
C GLY A 63 -7.06 -16.35 8.43
N VAL A 64 -6.96 -15.05 8.69
CA VAL A 64 -8.07 -14.21 9.16
C VAL A 64 -8.50 -13.21 8.08
N ALA A 65 -9.68 -12.63 8.25
CA ALA A 65 -10.14 -11.57 7.36
C ALA A 65 -9.15 -10.39 7.39
N GLU A 66 -9.02 -9.75 6.24
CA GLU A 66 -8.25 -8.53 6.07
C GLU A 66 -8.86 -7.39 6.87
N VAL A 67 -8.01 -6.48 7.35
CA VAL A 67 -8.46 -5.31 8.11
C VAL A 67 -9.36 -4.42 7.24
N VAL A 68 -9.04 -4.27 5.96
CA VAL A 68 -9.81 -3.41 5.06
C VAL A 68 -11.28 -3.77 4.98
N HIS A 69 -11.63 -5.06 5.11
CA HIS A 69 -13.02 -5.51 5.07
C HIS A 69 -13.87 -4.93 6.21
N ALA A 70 -13.27 -4.61 7.36
CA ALA A 70 -13.96 -4.00 8.49
C ALA A 70 -14.18 -2.49 8.34
N HIS A 71 -13.51 -1.85 7.36
CA HIS A 71 -13.49 -0.39 7.18
C HIS A 71 -13.94 0.05 5.77
N THR A 72 -14.57 -0.84 4.99
CA THR A 72 -14.99 -0.59 3.61
C THR A 72 -15.88 0.64 3.47
N ASP A 73 -16.85 0.80 4.36
CA ASP A 73 -17.78 1.93 4.38
C ASP A 73 -17.06 3.27 4.66
N GLU A 74 -16.17 3.28 5.66
CA GLU A 74 -15.40 4.47 6.06
C GLU A 74 -14.44 4.93 4.96
N LEU A 75 -13.87 3.96 4.24
CA LEU A 75 -12.92 4.19 3.16
C LEU A 75 -13.61 4.44 1.81
N GLY A 76 -14.93 4.24 1.72
CA GLY A 76 -15.68 4.36 0.47
C GLY A 76 -15.26 3.32 -0.59
N VAL A 77 -14.74 2.16 -0.16
CA VAL A 77 -14.19 1.11 -1.02
C VAL A 77 -15.04 -0.16 -0.95
N HIS A 78 -15.32 -0.80 -2.08
CA HIS A 78 -16.12 -2.04 -2.13
C HIS A 78 -15.46 -3.08 -3.04
N GLU A 79 -15.81 -4.37 -2.88
CA GLU A 79 -15.11 -5.50 -3.51
C GLU A 79 -14.92 -5.36 -5.04
N GLY A 80 -15.87 -4.72 -5.73
CA GLY A 80 -15.85 -4.55 -7.19
C GLY A 80 -14.81 -3.54 -7.71
N LEU A 81 -14.23 -2.70 -6.86
CA LEU A 81 -13.30 -1.65 -7.28
C LEU A 81 -11.85 -2.14 -7.45
N TRP A 82 -11.52 -3.38 -7.06
CA TRP A 82 -10.11 -3.81 -6.93
C TRP A 82 -9.78 -5.25 -7.36
N ARG A 83 -10.76 -6.13 -7.62
CA ARG A 83 -10.51 -7.55 -8.01
C ARG A 83 -9.89 -7.74 -9.41
N GLY A 84 -9.52 -6.66 -10.11
CA GLY A 84 -8.99 -6.68 -11.47
C GLY A 84 -7.55 -6.19 -11.63
N LEU A 85 -6.79 -6.07 -10.53
CA LEU A 85 -5.36 -5.75 -10.52
C LEU A 85 -4.53 -7.00 -10.22
#